data_AF-A0A3D0XXQ5-F1
#
_entry.id   AF-A0A3D0XXQ5-F1
#
_cell.length_a   1.000
_cell.length_b   1.000
_cell.length_c   1.000
_cell.angle_alpha   90.00
_cell.angle_beta   90.00
_cell.angle_gamma   90.00
#
_symmetry.space_group_name_H-M   'P 1'
#
loop_
_entity.id
_entity.type
_entity.pdbx_description
1 polymer ?
#
loop_
_entity_poly.entity_id
_entity_poly.type
_entity_poly.pdbx_seq_one_letter_code
_entity_poly.pdbx_strand_id
1 'polypeptide(L)'
;MIKAYAKTDVGKARDINEDSYYITEDPLSNMQLFILADGMGGYNGGDIASKLAINAAKSYIEHNFNDVPKDKESLIQLIRK
;
A
#
# COMPACT_ATOMS: atom_id res chain seq x y z
N MET A 1 -12.99 -6.63 14.26
CA MET A 1 -11.62 -6.73 13.73
C MET A 1 -11.68 -7.24 12.30
N ILE A 2 -10.97 -6.60 11.38
CA ILE A 2 -10.87 -7.05 9.99
C ILE A 2 -9.77 -8.11 9.93
N LYS A 3 -10.04 -9.21 9.22
CA LYS A 3 -9.01 -10.21 8.89
C LYS A 3 -8.65 -10.03 7.42
N ALA A 4 -7.39 -9.71 7.14
CA ALA A 4 -6.90 -9.50 5.79
C ALA A 4 -5.90 -10.59 5.39
N TYR A 5 -5.87 -10.90 4.09
CA TYR A 5 -4.88 -11.78 3.48
C TYR A 5 -4.46 -11.14 2.17
N ALA A 6 -3.19 -11.31 1.81
CA ALA A 6 -2.66 -10.85 0.54
C ALA A 6 -1.86 -11.97 -0.12
N LYS A 7 -1.93 -12.02 -1.44
CA LYS A 7 -1.18 -12.92 -2.29
C LYS A 7 -0.93 -12.18 -3.60
N THR A 8 0.26 -12.34 -4.16
CA THR A 8 0.60 -11.86 -5.49
C THR A 8 1.18 -13.01 -6.30
N ASP A 9 1.02 -12.98 -7.62
CA ASP A 9 1.46 -13.99 -8.57
C ASP A 9 1.82 -13.31 -9.89
N VAL A 10 2.93 -13.70 -10.52
CA VAL A 10 3.37 -13.13 -11.79
C VAL A 10 2.46 -13.52 -12.97
N GLY A 11 1.67 -14.58 -12.80
CA GLY A 11 0.89 -15.19 -13.85
C GLY A 11 1.75 -15.96 -14.85
N LYS A 12 1.21 -16.18 -16.06
CA LYS A 12 1.85 -17.03 -17.09
C LYS A 12 2.51 -16.27 -18.22
N ALA A 13 2.31 -14.95 -18.29
CA ALA A 13 2.63 -14.14 -19.47
C ALA A 13 3.72 -13.08 -19.22
N ARG A 14 4.07 -12.82 -17.95
CA ARG A 14 5.09 -11.85 -17.56
C ARG A 14 6.28 -12.58 -16.94
N ASP A 15 7.47 -12.02 -17.13
CA ASP A 15 8.69 -12.55 -16.50
C ASP A 15 8.90 -11.98 -15.09
N ILE A 16 8.38 -10.77 -14.84
CA ILE A 16 8.56 -10.02 -13.60
C ILE A 16 7.18 -9.65 -13.06
N ASN A 17 7.00 -9.87 -11.76
CA ASN A 17 5.82 -9.39 -11.05
C ASN A 17 6.04 -7.92 -10.66
N GLU A 18 5.28 -7.02 -11.26
CA GLU A 18 5.33 -5.58 -11.01
C GLU A 18 4.30 -5.16 -9.96
N ASP A 19 3.50 -6.08 -9.41
CA ASP A 19 2.56 -5.82 -8.32
C ASP A 19 3.25 -5.88 -6.97
N SER A 20 2.95 -4.90 -6.11
CA SER A 20 3.38 -4.84 -4.72
C SER A 20 2.21 -4.55 -3.79
N TYR A 21 2.23 -5.09 -2.57
CA TYR A 21 1.22 -4.83 -1.55
C TYR A 21 1.84 -4.63 -0.17
N TYR A 22 1.06 -4.01 0.72
CA TYR A 22 1.32 -3.96 2.16
C TYR A 22 0.03 -4.24 2.93
N ILE A 23 0.15 -5.02 4.01
CA ILE A 23 -0.93 -5.24 4.98
C ILE A 23 -0.37 -4.99 6.38
N THR A 24 -1.14 -4.33 7.25
CA THR A 24 -0.81 -4.28 8.68
C THR A 24 -0.78 -5.70 9.26
N GLU A 25 0.34 -6.10 9.86
CA GLU A 25 0.51 -7.41 10.47
C GLU A 25 -0.04 -7.47 11.90
N ASP A 26 0.05 -6.37 12.65
CA ASP A 26 -0.43 -6.30 14.03
C ASP A 26 -1.95 -6.07 14.07
N PRO A 27 -2.74 -7.07 14.52
CA PRO A 27 -4.19 -6.92 14.66
C PRO A 27 -4.60 -5.93 15.76
N LEU A 28 -3.69 -5.57 16.67
CA LEU A 28 -3.91 -4.59 17.73
C LEU A 28 -3.48 -3.18 17.34
N SER A 29 -2.89 -3.00 16.15
CA SER A 29 -2.54 -1.68 15.64
C SER A 29 -3.77 -0.77 15.61
N ASN A 30 -3.57 0.49 16.02
CA ASN A 30 -4.58 1.54 15.95
C ASN A 30 -4.96 1.92 14.49
N MET A 31 -4.23 1.40 13.51
CA MET A 31 -4.46 1.58 12.08
C MET A 31 -4.36 0.25 11.34
N GLN A 32 -5.43 -0.13 10.66
CA GLN A 32 -5.45 -1.24 9.71
C GLN A 32 -5.28 -0.65 8.30
N LEU A 33 -4.05 -0.68 7.78
CA LEU A 33 -3.66 -0.11 6.49
C LEU A 33 -3.40 -1.24 5.48
N PHE A 34 -4.00 -1.10 4.31
CA PHE A 34 -3.84 -2.02 3.19
C PHE A 34 -3.55 -1.20 1.94
N ILE A 35 -2.45 -1.51 1.26
CA ILE A 35 -2.01 -0.78 0.06
C ILE A 35 -1.70 -1.81 -1.03
N LEU A 36 -2.09 -1.48 -2.26
CA LEU A 36 -1.76 -2.21 -3.48
C LEU A 36 -1.21 -1.22 -4.50
N ALA A 37 -0.14 -1.59 -5.20
CA ALA A 37 0.45 -0.82 -6.29
C ALA A 37 0.79 -1.75 -7.44
N ASP A 38 0.38 -1.38 -8.65
CA ASP A 38 0.70 -2.05 -9.92
C ASP A 38 1.73 -1.19 -10.65
N GLY A 39 2.91 -1.74 -10.88
CA GLY A 39 3.97 -1.09 -11.64
C GLY A 39 3.66 -1.13 -13.13
N MET A 40 3.66 0.03 -13.79
CA MET A 40 3.41 0.09 -15.24
C MET A 40 4.45 -0.73 -16.03
N GLY A 41 3.98 -1.77 -16.71
CA GLY A 41 4.82 -2.56 -17.63
C GLY A 41 5.21 -1.80 -18.91
N GLY A 42 6.27 -2.27 -19.56
CA GLY A 42 6.80 -1.68 -20.80
C GLY A 42 7.89 -0.62 -20.59
N TYR A 43 8.18 -0.27 -19.33
CA TYR A 43 9.32 0.55 -18.93
C TYR A 43 10.20 -0.24 -17.95
N ASN A 44 11.51 0.07 -17.90
CA ASN A 44 12.40 -0.57 -16.93
C ASN A 44 12.02 -0.13 -15.50
N GLY A 45 11.75 -1.10 -14.63
CA GLY A 45 11.63 -0.87 -13.18
C GLY A 45 10.22 -0.71 -12.64
N GLY A 46 9.19 -1.26 -13.29
CA GLY A 46 7.82 -1.27 -12.73
C GLY A 46 7.77 -1.94 -11.35
N ASP A 47 8.54 -3.00 -11.12
CA ASP A 47 8.67 -3.67 -9.83
C ASP A 47 9.31 -2.79 -8.75
N ILE A 48 10.28 -1.95 -9.13
CA ILE A 48 10.92 -0.97 -8.23
C ILE A 48 9.93 0.15 -7.94
N ALA A 49 9.23 0.65 -8.96
CA ALA A 49 8.27 1.73 -8.84
C ALA A 49 7.10 1.35 -7.92
N SER A 50 6.53 0.14 -8.06
CA SER A 50 5.44 -0.32 -7.21
C SER A 50 5.88 -0.48 -5.76
N LYS A 51 7.06 -1.06 -5.49
CA LYS A 51 7.64 -1.14 -4.13
C LYS A 51 7.87 0.25 -3.52
N LEU A 52 8.39 1.19 -4.32
CA LEU A 52 8.63 2.55 -3.88
C LEU A 52 7.32 3.26 -3.53
N ALA A 53 6.27 3.09 -4.34
CA ALA A 53 4.95 3.64 -4.08
C ALA A 53 4.37 3.13 -2.75
N ILE A 54 4.45 1.80 -2.51
CA ILE A 54 4.04 1.21 -1.23
C ILE A 54 4.81 1.82 -0.06
N ASN A 55 6.14 1.85 -0.13
CA ASN A 55 6.98 2.31 0.96
C ASN A 55 6.79 3.81 1.26
N ALA A 56 6.68 4.64 0.23
CA ALA A 56 6.44 6.07 0.38
C ALA A 56 5.05 6.35 0.99
N ALA A 57 4.01 5.72 0.44
CA ALA A 57 2.64 5.88 0.95
C ALA A 57 2.51 5.40 2.39
N LYS A 58 3.04 4.20 2.70
CA LYS A 58 3.08 3.66 4.06
C LYS A 58 3.75 4.62 5.03
N SER A 59 4.97 5.05 4.71
CA SER A 59 5.76 5.92 5.59
C SER A 59 5.05 7.25 5.85
N TYR A 60 4.48 7.85 4.80
CA TYR A 60 3.73 9.09 4.93
C TYR A 60 2.47 8.91 5.80
N ILE A 61 1.67 7.88 5.53
CA ILE A 61 0.43 7.63 6.28
C ILE A 61 0.76 7.33 7.74
N GLU A 62 1.71 6.43 8.04
CA GLU A 62 2.08 6.06 9.41
C GLU A 62 2.61 7.27 10.21
N HIS A 63 3.41 8.13 9.58
CA HIS A 63 3.96 9.31 10.24
C HIS A 63 2.88 10.34 10.61
N ASN A 64 1.86 10.51 9.77
CA ASN A 64 0.84 11.55 9.97
C ASN A 64 -0.43 11.00 10.64
N PHE A 65 -0.62 9.68 10.68
CA PHE A 65 -1.89 9.09 11.10
C PHE A 65 -2.26 9.57 12.50
N ASN A 66 -1.38 9.47 13.49
CA ASN A 66 -1.73 9.76 14.88
C ASN A 66 -2.26 11.18 15.12
N ASP A 67 -1.83 12.14 14.31
CA ASP A 67 -2.22 13.56 14.44
C ASP A 67 -3.47 13.93 13.64
N VAL A 68 -3.99 13.00 12.83
CA VAL A 68 -5.17 13.20 11.98
C VAL A 68 -6.42 12.69 12.69
N PRO A 69 -7.49 13.50 12.82
CA PRO A 69 -8.79 13.06 13.31
C PRO A 69 -9.30 11.83 12.57
N LYS A 70 -9.94 10.89 13.28
CA LYS A 70 -10.36 9.59 12.73
C LYS A 70 -11.73 9.61 12.05
N ASP A 71 -12.23 10.81 11.72
CA ASP A 71 -13.41 10.94 10.89
C ASP A 71 -13.08 10.71 9.41
N LYS A 72 -14.10 10.38 8.64
CA LYS A 72 -13.97 10.00 7.23
C LYS A 72 -13.31 11.09 6.38
N GLU A 73 -13.63 12.36 6.60
CA GLU A 73 -13.16 13.45 5.74
C GLU A 73 -11.67 13.71 5.97
N SER A 74 -11.25 13.77 7.23
CA SER A 74 -9.85 13.91 7.62
C SER A 74 -8.98 12.77 7.08
N LEU A 75 -9.46 11.52 7.13
CA LEU A 75 -8.76 10.36 6.56
C LEU A 75 -8.67 10.39 5.03
N ILE A 76 -9.70 10.89 4.34
CA ILE A 76 -9.65 11.08 2.89
C ILE A 76 -8.62 12.16 2.53
N GLN A 77 -8.56 13.26 3.27
CA GLN A 77 -7.58 14.33 3.06
C GLN A 77 -6.15 13.87 3.28
N LEU A 78 -5.93 12.99 4.28
CA LEU A 78 -4.62 12.36 4.50
C LEU A 78 -4.14 11.60 3.25
N ILE A 79 -5.02 10.95 2.48
CA ILE A 79 -4.62 10.14 1.33
C ILE A 79 -4.51 10.97 0.03
N ARG A 80 -5.26 12.07 -0.08
CA ARG A 80 -5.43 12.86 -1.31
C ARG A 80 -4.32 13.87 -1.62
N LYS A 81 -3.23 13.89 -0.85
CA LYS A 81 -2.22 14.94 -0.94
C LYS A 81 -1.64 15.12 -2.35
#